data_AF-A0A1W9LPT8-F1
#
_entry.id   AF-A0A1W9LPT8-F1
#
_cell.length_a   1.000
_cell.length_b   1.000
_cell.length_c   1.000
_cell.angle_alpha   90.00
_cell.angle_beta   90.00
_cell.angle_gamma   90.00
#
_symmetry.space_group_name_H-M   'P 1'
#
loop_
_entity.id
_entity.type
_entity.pdbx_description
1 polymer ?
#
loop_
_entity_poly.entity_id
_entity_poly.type
_entity_poly.pdbx_seq_one_letter_code
_entity_poly.pdbx_strand_id
1 'polypeptide(L)' 'MLEKGAYILEDTSGKPDIILIATGSEVHLALKARAKLSEKGISARVVSMPSWELFEKTSQEYKDSVLLPNVSR' A
#
# COMPACT_ATOMS: atom_id res chain seq x y z
N MET A 1 5.08 3.62 14.36
CA MET A 1 4.88 3.39 12.90
C MET A 1 4.90 1.89 12.54
N LEU A 2 5.85 1.08 13.01
CA LEU A 2 5.85 -0.39 12.85
C LEU A 2 4.74 -1.13 13.64
N GLU A 3 4.14 -0.47 14.63
CA GLU A 3 3.18 -1.05 15.57
C GLU A 3 1.85 -1.45 14.93
N LYS A 4 1.52 -0.88 13.76
CA LYS A 4 0.26 -1.14 13.06
C LYS A 4 0.35 -2.23 11.99
N GLY A 5 1.51 -2.87 11.81
CA GLY A 5 1.72 -4.01 10.89
C GLY A 5 1.73 -3.68 9.39
N ALA A 6 1.00 -2.65 8.95
CA ALA A 6 1.06 -2.10 7.61
C ALA A 6 0.95 -0.57 7.61
N TYR A 7 1.54 0.11 6.64
CA TYR A 7 1.44 1.56 6.47
C TYR A 7 1.68 1.99 5.01
N ILE A 8 1.13 3.14 4.64
CA ILE A 8 1.27 3.71 3.30
C ILE A 8 2.65 4.36 3.20
N LEU A 9 3.44 3.96 2.20
CA LEU A 9 4.75 4.55 1.92
C LEU A 9 4.66 5.67 0.89
N GLU A 10 3.88 5.45 -0.17
CA GLU A 10 3.68 6.39 -1.25
C GLU A 10 2.22 6.33 -1.65
N ASP A 11 1.55 7.48 -1.57
CA ASP A 11 0.14 7.62 -1.88
C ASP A 11 -0.08 8.39 -3.19
N THR A 12 -1.29 8.37 -3.70
CA THR A 12 -1.71 9.12 -4.89
C THR A 12 -2.63 10.26 -4.48
N SER A 13 -2.61 11.37 -5.20
CA SER A 13 -3.46 12.54 -4.88
C SER A 13 -4.98 12.29 -5.04
N GLY A 14 -5.36 11.12 -5.58
CA GLY A 14 -6.74 10.67 -5.72
C GLY A 14 -6.89 9.18 -5.40
N LYS A 15 -8.00 8.58 -5.82
CA LYS A 15 -8.25 7.14 -5.63
C LYS A 15 -7.24 6.34 -6.48
N PRO A 16 -6.40 5.48 -5.88
CA PRO A 16 -5.50 4.63 -6.65
C PRO A 16 -6.29 3.58 -7.44
N ASP A 17 -5.78 3.20 -8.60
CA ASP A 17 -6.28 2.09 -9.41
C ASP A 17 -5.80 0.75 -8.87
N ILE A 18 -4.59 0.73 -8.29
CA ILE A 18 -3.95 -0.47 -7.72
C ILE A 18 -3.17 -0.17 -6.45
N ILE A 19 -3.12 -1.15 -5.55
CA ILE A 19 -2.33 -1.10 -4.31
C ILE A 19 -1.22 -2.14 -4.38
N LEU A 20 0.03 -1.68 -4.41
CA LEU A 20 1.21 -2.52 -4.35
C LEU A 20 1.60 -2.75 -2.89
N ILE A 21 1.52 -4.00 -2.44
CA ILE A 21 1.90 -4.40 -1.08
C ILE A 21 3.28 -5.05 -1.12
N ALA A 22 4.21 -4.58 -0.28
CA ALA A 22 5.57 -5.10 -0.23
C ALA A 22 6.14 -5.14 1.20
N THR A 23 7.18 -5.95 1.40
CA THR A 23 7.83 -6.11 2.72
C THR A 23 9.35 -5.96 2.60
N GLY A 24 9.99 -5.37 3.62
CA GLY A 24 11.45 -5.23 3.68
C GLY A 24 12.08 -4.62 2.42
N SER A 25 13.01 -5.34 1.80
CA SER A 25 13.75 -4.89 0.61
C SER A 25 12.91 -4.80 -0.67
N GLU A 26 11.78 -5.50 -0.74
CA GLU A 26 10.90 -5.54 -1.93
C GLU A 26 10.13 -4.23 -2.11
N VAL A 27 10.04 -3.41 -1.05
CA VAL A 27 9.48 -2.06 -1.09
C VAL A 27 10.12 -1.23 -2.21
N HIS A 28 11.43 -1.34 -2.38
CA HIS A 28 12.13 -0.59 -3.43
C HIS A 28 11.70 -1.02 -4.84
N LEU A 29 11.32 -2.29 -5.02
CA LEU A 29 10.77 -2.79 -6.27
C LEU A 29 9.35 -2.26 -6.50
N ALA A 30 8.51 -2.22 -5.46
CA ALA A 30 7.16 -1.66 -5.54
C ALA A 30 7.17 -0.16 -5.91
N LEU A 31 8.12 0.60 -5.37
CA LEU A 31 8.32 2.01 -5.75
C LEU A 31 8.69 2.16 -7.23
N LYS A 32 9.58 1.31 -7.75
CA LYS A 32 9.93 1.30 -9.18
C LYS A 32 8.74 0.89 -10.05
N ALA A 33 7.95 -0.08 -9.60
CA ALA A 33 6.74 -0.51 -10.31
C ALA A 33 5.71 0.61 -10.37
N ARG A 34 5.47 1.33 -9.26
CA ARG A 34 4.63 2.53 -9.22
C ARG A 34 5.07 3.56 -10.26
N ALA A 35 6.36 3.87 -10.34
CA ALA A 35 6.87 4.83 -11.33
C ALA A 35 6.52 4.39 -12.77
N LYS A 36 6.75 3.12 -13.11
CA LYS A 36 6.39 2.56 -14.42
C LYS A 36 4.89 2.51 -14.70
N LEU A 37 4.07 2.31 -13.67
CA LEU A 37 2.61 2.34 -13.78
C LEU A 37 2.12 3.77 -14.01
N SER A 38 2.72 4.74 -13.35
CA SER A 38 2.42 6.17 -13.55
C SER A 38 2.70 6.62 -14.98
N GLU A 39 3.78 6.12 -15.61
CA GLU A 39 4.07 6.38 -17.04
C GLU A 39 2.96 5.86 -17.98
N LYS A 40 2.19 4.86 -17.53
CA LYS A 40 1.05 4.30 -18.26
C LYS A 40 -0.28 4.94 -17.85
N GLY A 41 -0.25 5.98 -17.03
CA GLY A 41 -1.45 6.65 -16.50
C GLY A 41 -2.18 5.85 -15.42
N ILE A 42 -1.55 4.84 -14.82
CA ILE A 42 -2.13 4.01 -13.76
C ILE A 42 -1.66 4.55 -12.41
N SER A 43 -2.60 4.94 -11.56
CA SER A 43 -2.33 5.46 -10.21
C SER A 43 -2.10 4.29 -9.24
N ALA A 44 -0.86 4.13 -8.78
CA ALA A 44 -0.50 3.05 -7.86
C ALA A 44 -0.13 3.59 -6.47
N ARG A 45 -0.77 3.04 -5.43
CA ARG A 45 -0.39 3.26 -4.03
C ARG A 45 0.60 2.18 -3.59
N VAL A 46 1.60 2.52 -2.78
CA VAL A 46 2.55 1.55 -2.21
C VAL A 46 2.34 1.45 -0.71
N VAL A 47 2.11 0.23 -0.25
CA VAL A 47 1.90 -0.13 1.16
C VAL A 47 3.03 -1.05 1.61
N SER A 48 3.70 -0.68 2.70
CA SER A 48 4.61 -1.59 3.40
C SER A 48 3.83 -2.39 4.43
N MET A 49 3.95 -3.72 4.41
CA MET A 49 3.23 -4.60 5.33
C MET A 49 4.16 -5.61 6.02
N PRO A 50 5.04 -5.15 6.93
CA PRO A 50 5.98 -6.03 7.62
C PRO A 50 5.33 -7.11 8.50
N SER A 51 4.07 -6.95 8.96
CA SER A 51 3.39 -7.96 9.76
C SER A 51 1.88 -7.94 9.53
N TRP A 52 1.37 -9.03 8.94
CA TRP A 52 -0.08 -9.23 8.77
C TRP A 52 -0.79 -9.33 10.13
N GLU A 53 -0.22 -10.06 11.08
CA GLU A 53 -0.84 -10.30 12.40
C GLU A 53 -1.06 -9.00 13.19
N LEU A 54 -0.09 -8.08 13.15
CA LEU A 54 -0.25 -6.78 13.80
C LEU A 54 -1.29 -5.93 13.08
N PHE A 55 -1.31 -5.97 11.75
CA PHE A 55 -2.30 -5.26 10.95
C PHE A 55 -3.71 -5.79 11.18
N GLU A 56 -3.89 -7.10 11.34
CA GLU A 56 -5.19 -7.70 11.59
C GLU A 56 -5.75 -7.32 12.97
N LYS A 57 -4.90 -7.01 13.95
CA LYS A 57 -5.30 -6.52 15.28
C LYS A 57 -5.69 -5.03 15.29
N THR A 58 -5.50 -4.31 14.19
CA THR A 58 -5.92 -2.90 14.09
C THR A 58 -7.41 -2.75 13.83
N SER A 59 -7.95 -1.55 14.05
CA SER A 59 -9.34 -1.23 13.76
C SER A 59 -9.65 -1.39 12.27
N GLN A 60 -10.89 -1.78 11.96
CA GLN A 60 -11.36 -1.91 10.57
C GLN A 60 -11.18 -0.59 9.80
N GLU A 61 -11.45 0.55 10.44
CA GLU A 61 -11.24 1.88 9.87
C GLU A 61 -9.79 2.10 9.41
N TYR A 62 -8.81 1.64 10.20
CA TYR A 62 -7.40 1.73 9.81
C TYR A 62 -7.10 0.82 8.61
N LYS A 63 -7.61 -0.42 8.64
CA LYS A 63 -7.42 -1.36 7.53
C LYS A 63 -7.99 -0.81 6.23
N ASP A 64 -9.18 -0.22 6.30
CA ASP A 64 -9.87 0.36 5.14
C ASP A 64 -9.14 1.62 4.64
N SER A 65 -8.54 2.41 5.52
CA SER A 65 -7.71 3.55 5.11
C SER A 65 -6.45 3.14 4.35
N VAL A 66 -5.86 1.98 4.70
CA VAL A 66 -4.62 1.48 4.09
C VAL A 66 -4.92 0.71 2.80
N LEU A 67 -5.82 -0.28 2.86
CA LEU A 67 -6.07 -1.23 1.78
C LEU A 67 -7.25 -0.85 0.86
N LEU A 68 -8.02 0.20 1.19
CA LEU A 68 -9.17 0.70 0.41
C LEU A 68 -10.02 -0.43 -0.21
N PRO A 69 -11.13 -0.87 0.42
CA PRO A 69 -11.85 -2.09 0.05
C PRO A 69 -12.37 -2.16 -1.40
N ASN A 70 -12.38 -1.02 -2.12
CA ASN A 70 -12.87 -0.87 -3.48
C ASN A 70 -11.75 -0.62 -4.52
N VAL A 71 -10.52 -1.09 -4.23
CA VAL A 71 -9.34 -0.97 -5.11
C VAL A 71 -8.69 -2.34 -5.26
N SER A 72 -8.20 -2.66 -6.45
CA SER A 72 -7.49 -3.90 -6.73
C SER A 72 -6.11 -3.91 -6.05
N ARG A 73 -5.69 -5.08 -5.54
CA ARG A 73 -4.43 -5.29 -4.83
C ARG A 73 -3.68 -6.48 -5.43
#